data_AF-A0A382FQ42-F1
#
_entry.id   AF-A0A382FQ42-F1
#
_cell.length_a   1.000
_cell.length_b   1.000
_cell.length_c   1.000
_cell.angle_alpha   90.00
_cell.angle_beta   90.00
_cell.angle_gamma   90.00
#
_symmetry.space_group_name_H-M   'P 1'
#
loop_
_entity.id
_entity.type
_entity.pdbx_description
1 polymer ?
#
loop_
_entity_poly.entity_id
_entity_poly.type
_entity_poly.pdbx_seq_one_letter_code
_entity_poly.pdbx_strand_id
1 'polypeptide(L)' 'MSVNLNPDLFQLAMSDEAQPLMDLVKKHCEENVAPIQEEFYGLHSQKEDRWSWHPRQLELLEEVKNKAR' A
#
# COMPACT_ATOMS: atom_id res chain seq x y z
N MET A 1 -18.76 17.01 39.58
CA MET A 1 -17.49 17.03 38.80
C MET A 1 -17.88 17.01 37.33
N SER A 2 -17.70 18.10 36.59
CA SER A 2 -17.98 18.12 35.15
C SER A 2 -16.85 17.38 34.43
N VAL A 3 -17.16 16.25 33.80
CA VAL A 3 -16.23 15.56 32.91
C VAL A 3 -16.06 16.45 31.68
N ASN A 4 -14.90 17.09 31.54
CA ASN A 4 -14.49 17.69 30.28
C ASN A 4 -14.14 16.54 29.32
N LEU A 5 -15.13 16.09 28.55
CA LEU A 5 -14.89 15.20 27.42
C LEU A 5 -14.16 16.02 26.36
N ASN A 6 -12.92 15.66 26.05
CA ASN A 6 -12.21 16.27 24.93
C ASN A 6 -12.88 15.78 23.63
N PRO A 7 -13.58 16.65 22.88
CA PRO A 7 -14.29 16.26 21.66
C PRO A 7 -13.34 15.70 20.58
N ASP A 8 -12.05 16.07 20.61
CA ASP A 8 -11.03 15.59 19.68
C ASP A 8 -10.82 14.08 19.77
N LEU A 9 -11.11 13.45 20.92
CA LEU A 9 -11.01 11.99 21.09
C LEU A 9 -11.99 11.20 20.21
N PHE A 10 -13.04 11.86 19.70
CA PHE A 10 -14.03 11.26 18.82
C PHE A 10 -13.86 11.65 17.36
N GLN A 11 -12.83 12.43 17.03
CA GLN A 11 -12.53 12.84 15.67
C GLN A 11 -11.67 11.78 14.97
N LEU A 12 -12.31 10.95 14.14
CA LEU A 12 -11.65 9.89 13.33
C LEU A 12 -11.17 10.40 11.96
N ALA A 13 -11.21 11.71 11.73
CA ALA A 13 -10.72 12.31 10.50
C ALA A 13 -9.19 12.22 10.44
N MET A 14 -8.65 12.15 9.22
CA MET A 14 -7.21 12.23 8.99
C MET A 14 -6.69 13.62 9.36
N SER A 15 -5.48 13.72 9.91
CA SER A 15 -4.83 15.01 10.09
C SER A 15 -4.47 15.64 8.75
N ASP A 16 -4.55 16.96 8.66
CA ASP A 16 -4.22 17.70 7.43
C ASP A 16 -2.76 17.44 6.99
N GLU A 17 -1.85 17.21 7.94
CA GLU A 17 -0.45 16.88 7.69
C GLU A 17 -0.25 15.50 7.03
N ALA A 18 -1.17 14.55 7.25
CA ALA A 18 -1.09 13.21 6.68
C ALA A 18 -1.73 13.12 5.27
N GLN A 19 -2.56 14.09 4.89
CA GLN A 19 -3.24 14.12 3.60
C GLN A 19 -2.27 14.09 2.39
N PRO A 20 -1.17 14.87 2.37
CA PRO A 20 -0.21 14.82 1.26
C PRO A 20 0.46 13.45 1.10
N LEU A 21 0.76 12.78 2.23
CA LEU A 21 1.34 11.44 2.20
C LEU A 21 0.37 10.42 1.60
N MET A 22 -0.91 10.50 2.00
CA MET A 22 -1.96 9.63 1.46
C MET A 22 -2.11 9.81 -0.07
N ASP A 23 -2.06 11.04 -0.56
CA ASP A 23 -2.19 11.32 -2.00
C ASP A 23 -0.99 10.78 -2.79
N LEU A 24 0.23 10.89 -2.25
CA LEU A 24 1.44 10.29 -2.84
C LEU A 24 1.33 8.76 -2.90
N VAL A 25 0.85 8.12 -1.83
CA VAL A 25 0.66 6.66 -1.79
C VAL A 25 -0.37 6.22 -2.84
N LYS A 26 -1.51 6.90 -2.94
CA LYS A 26 -2.52 6.61 -3.96
C LYS A 26 -1.95 6.71 -5.37
N LYS A 27 -1.24 7.79 -5.66
CA LYS A 27 -0.58 8.00 -6.96
C LYS A 27 0.42 6.88 -7.26
N HIS A 28 1.24 6.50 -6.28
CA HIS A 28 2.19 5.41 -6.45
C HIS A 28 1.48 4.07 -6.74
N CYS A 29 0.37 3.79 -6.05
CA CYS A 29 -0.44 2.60 -6.31
C CYS A 29 -0.99 2.58 -7.74
N GLU A 30 -1.50 3.71 -8.24
CA GLU A 30 -2.08 3.80 -9.59
C GLU A 30 -1.00 3.69 -10.69
N GLU A 31 0.12 4.38 -10.53
CA GLU A 31 1.13 4.48 -11.58
C GLU A 31 2.11 3.30 -11.61
N ASN A 32 2.35 2.65 -10.45
CA ASN A 32 3.41 1.64 -10.32
C ASN A 32 2.89 0.27 -9.89
N VAL A 33 1.92 0.21 -8.97
CA VAL A 33 1.40 -1.08 -8.46
C VAL A 33 0.35 -1.67 -9.39
N ALA A 34 -0.64 -0.89 -9.81
CA ALA A 34 -1.73 -1.38 -10.67
C ALA A 34 -1.24 -2.02 -11.99
N PRO A 35 -0.22 -1.47 -12.69
CA PRO A 35 0.27 -2.08 -13.93
C PRO A 35 0.92 -3.46 -13.72
N ILE A 36 1.54 -3.71 -12.56
CA ILE A 36 2.22 -4.98 -12.29
C ILE A 36 1.31 -6.03 -11.66
N GLN A 37 0.09 -5.66 -11.24
CA GLN A 37 -0.82 -6.57 -10.53
C GLN A 37 -1.21 -7.78 -11.36
N GLU A 38 -1.54 -7.60 -12.64
CA GLU A 38 -1.93 -8.70 -13.53
C GLU A 38 -0.80 -9.73 -13.68
N GLU A 39 0.43 -9.26 -13.94
CA GLU A 39 1.62 -10.11 -14.03
C GLU A 39 1.89 -10.81 -12.69
N PHE A 40 1.85 -10.06 -11.58
CA PHE A 40 2.11 -10.59 -10.24
C PHE A 40 1.12 -11.70 -9.85
N TYR A 41 -0.18 -11.52 -10.09
CA TYR A 41 -1.18 -12.53 -9.79
C TYR A 41 -1.15 -13.70 -10.79
N GLY A 42 -0.87 -13.45 -12.08
CA GLY A 42 -0.72 -14.52 -13.08
C GLY A 42 0.37 -15.53 -12.71
N LEU A 43 1.47 -15.05 -12.14
CA LEU A 43 2.58 -15.88 -11.66
C LEU A 43 2.22 -16.80 -10.49
N HIS A 44 1.08 -16.60 -9.82
CA HIS A 44 0.64 -17.53 -8.76
C HIS A 44 0.34 -18.93 -9.30
N SER A 45 -0.12 -19.03 -10.55
CA SER A 45 -0.43 -20.31 -11.19
C SER A 45 0.80 -21.19 -11.42
N GLN A 46 2.00 -20.58 -11.44
CA GLN A 46 3.27 -21.27 -11.70
C GLN A 46 3.96 -21.76 -10.42
N LYS A 47 3.37 -21.48 -9.26
CA LYS A 47 3.95 -21.86 -7.96
C LYS A 47 3.44 -23.22 -7.53
N GLU A 48 4.36 -24.10 -7.15
CA GLU A 48 4.01 -25.39 -6.53
C GLU A 48 3.67 -25.24 -5.04
N ASP A 49 4.42 -24.39 -4.33
CA ASP A 49 4.16 -24.06 -2.93
C ASP A 49 3.40 -22.74 -2.80
N ARG A 50 2.25 -22.78 -2.11
CA ARG A 50 1.38 -21.63 -1.86
C ARG A 50 2.08 -20.51 -1.10
N TRP A 51 3.03 -20.85 -0.22
CA TRP A 51 3.71 -19.89 0.66
C TRP A 51 5.03 -19.36 0.10
N SER A 52 5.50 -19.92 -1.02
CA SER A 52 6.66 -19.42 -1.75
C SER A 52 6.35 -18.10 -2.47
N TRP A 53 7.31 -17.48 -3.15
CA TRP A 53 7.06 -16.46 -4.18
C TRP A 53 7.84 -16.85 -5.43
N HIS A 54 7.25 -16.64 -6.61
CA HIS A 54 7.97 -16.82 -7.86
C HIS A 54 9.09 -15.76 -7.95
N PRO A 55 10.30 -16.07 -8.43
CA PRO A 55 11.41 -15.11 -8.50
C PRO A 55 11.02 -13.78 -9.17
N ARG A 56 10.27 -13.84 -10.28
CA ARG A 56 9.75 -12.66 -10.98
C ARG A 56 8.83 -11.78 -10.11
N GLN A 57 8.05 -12.37 -9.19
CA GLN A 57 7.22 -11.59 -8.28
C GLN A 57 8.06 -10.73 -7.33
N LEU A 58 9.19 -11.25 -6.87
CA LEU A 58 10.10 -10.51 -6.00
C LEU A 58 10.82 -9.39 -6.78
N GLU A 59 11.18 -9.63 -8.04
CA GLU A 59 11.76 -8.60 -8.93
C GLU A 59 10.78 -7.43 -9.14
N LEU A 60 9.52 -7.72 -9.47
CA LEU A 60 8.49 -6.69 -9.65
C LEU A 60 8.30 -5.83 -8.39
N LEU A 61 8.31 -6.46 -7.21
CA LEU A 61 8.21 -5.74 -5.93
C LEU A 61 9.44 -4.85 -5.68
N GLU A 62 10.65 -5.32 -5.97
CA GLU A 62 11.87 -4.53 -5.78
C GLU A 62 11.94 -3.35 -6.75
N GLU A 63 11.52 -3.54 -8.01
CA GLU A 63 11.41 -2.45 -8.99
C GLU A 63 10.46 -1.34 -8.52
N VAL A 64 9.26 -1.70 -8.06
CA VAL A 64 8.26 -0.73 -7.57
C VAL A 64 8.75 -0.03 -6.30
N LYS A 65 9.37 -0.76 -5.38
CA LYS A 65 9.99 -0.19 -4.17
C LYS A 65 11.09 0.83 -4.51
N ASN A 66 11.91 0.56 -5.51
CA ASN A 66 12.94 1.49 -5.95
C ASN A 66 12.36 2.75 -6.59
N LYS A 67 11.17 2.68 -7.22
CA LYS A 67 10.46 3.87 -7.72
C LYS A 67 9.77 4.69 -6.62
N ALA A 68 9.54 4.10 -5.44
CA ALA A 68 8.94 4.76 -4.29
C ALA A 68 9.95 5.48 -3.38
N ARG A 69 11.25 5.21 -3.56
CA ARG A 69 12.36 5.87 -2.83
C ARG A 69 12.63 7.27 -3.37
#